data_AF-A0A7J6VT70-F1
#
_entry.id   AF-A0A7J6VT70-F1
#
_cell.length_a   1.000
_cell.length_b   1.000
_cell.length_c   1.000
_cell.angle_alpha   90.00
_cell.angle_beta   90.00
_cell.angle_gamma   90.00
#
_symmetry.space_group_name_H-M   'P 1'
#
loop_
_entity.id
_entity.type
_entity.pdbx_description
1 polymer ?
#
loop_
_entity_poly.entity_id
_entity_poly.type
_entity_poly.pdbx_seq_one_letter_code
_entity_poly.pdbx_strand_id
1 'polypeptide(L)'
;PCLAEVCLIWIAKSIEENFGTEIKDLVNGFPKDRMIIHDTATSGRPNVAGMTVKAAKRLEAQVVIVTSNPMGSRDVVKACKAARIPAFGPIWDS
;
A
#
# COMPACT_ATOMS: atom_id res chain seq x y z
N PRO A 1 4.19 -9.17 -21.25
CA PRO A 1 3.29 -8.90 -20.09
C PRO A 1 3.43 -10.02 -19.05
N CYS A 2 3.58 -9.69 -17.77
CA CYS A 2 3.57 -10.71 -16.72
C CYS A 2 2.13 -11.06 -16.33
N LEU A 3 1.89 -12.29 -15.85
CA LEU A 3 0.59 -12.76 -15.40
C LEU A 3 0.24 -12.30 -13.97
N ALA A 4 1.11 -11.52 -13.32
CA ALA A 4 0.89 -11.11 -11.95
C ALA A 4 -0.21 -10.05 -11.87
N GLU A 5 -1.19 -10.31 -11.03
CA GLU A 5 -2.21 -9.34 -10.68
C GLU A 5 -1.69 -8.48 -9.52
N VAL A 6 -1.65 -7.16 -9.73
CA VAL A 6 -1.09 -6.22 -8.75
C VAL A 6 -2.20 -5.34 -8.20
N CYS A 7 -2.20 -5.14 -6.89
CA CYS A 7 -3.02 -4.15 -6.21
C CYS A 7 -2.11 -3.13 -5.52
N LEU A 8 -2.41 -1.84 -5.69
CA LEU A 8 -1.67 -0.75 -5.07
C LEU A 8 -2.46 -0.15 -3.91
N ILE A 9 -1.82 -0.04 -2.74
CA ILE A 9 -2.30 0.76 -1.61
C ILE A 9 -1.33 1.92 -1.45
N TRP A 10 -1.74 3.12 -1.87
CA TRP A 10 -0.91 4.32 -1.82
C TRP A 10 -1.46 5.29 -0.77
N ILE A 11 -0.65 5.55 0.25
CA ILE A 11 -1.00 6.42 1.36
C ILE A 11 0.08 7.49 1.48
N ALA A 12 -0.30 8.74 1.21
CA ALA A 12 0.62 9.86 1.26
C ALA A 12 -0.13 11.15 1.62
N LYS A 13 0.60 12.19 2.01
CA LYS A 13 0.04 13.52 2.30
C LYS A 13 0.03 14.33 1.01
N SER A 14 -1.06 15.02 0.70
CA SER A 14 -1.14 16.00 -0.40
C SER A 14 -0.57 15.42 -1.69
N ILE A 15 -1.22 14.37 -2.18
CA ILE A 15 -0.66 13.48 -3.21
C ILE A 15 -0.36 14.24 -4.49
N GLU A 16 -1.30 15.06 -4.95
CA GLU A 16 -1.12 15.83 -6.16
C GLU A 16 -0.03 16.89 -6.00
N GLU A 17 0.00 17.58 -4.86
CA GLU A 17 0.99 18.63 -4.59
C GLU A 17 2.41 18.09 -4.46
N ASN A 18 2.59 16.88 -3.91
CA ASN A 18 3.91 16.30 -3.65
C ASN A 18 4.43 15.40 -4.78
N PHE A 19 3.54 14.79 -5.56
CA PHE A 19 3.92 13.81 -6.61
C PHE A 19 3.51 14.26 -8.02
N GLY A 20 2.78 15.35 -8.14
CA GLY A 20 2.31 15.90 -9.41
C GLY A 20 1.07 15.19 -9.97
N THR A 21 0.35 15.91 -10.83
CA THR A 21 -0.84 15.41 -11.51
C THR A 21 -0.51 14.23 -12.43
N GLU A 22 0.68 14.20 -13.05
CA GLU A 22 1.11 13.10 -13.93
C GLU A 22 1.11 11.73 -13.23
N ILE A 23 1.68 11.65 -12.02
CA ILE A 23 1.72 10.39 -11.25
C ILE A 23 0.32 10.04 -10.76
N LYS A 24 -0.45 11.02 -10.30
CA LYS A 24 -1.84 10.81 -9.87
C LYS A 24 -2.70 10.25 -11.01
N ASP A 25 -2.55 10.77 -12.21
CA ASP A 25 -3.30 10.35 -13.40
C ASP A 25 -2.84 8.99 -13.91
N LEU A 26 -1.53 8.74 -13.93
CA LEU A 26 -0.97 7.43 -14.24
C LEU A 26 -1.56 6.36 -13.33
N VAL A 27 -1.58 6.64 -12.03
CA VAL A 27 -2.13 5.74 -11.02
C VAL A 27 -3.65 5.60 -11.20
N ASN A 28 -4.40 6.69 -11.43
CA ASN A 28 -5.83 6.66 -11.73
C ASN A 28 -6.22 5.89 -13.00
N GLY A 29 -5.28 5.62 -13.92
CA GLY A 29 -5.50 4.80 -15.09
C GLY A 29 -5.68 3.30 -14.80
N PHE A 30 -5.35 2.84 -13.58
CA PHE A 30 -5.51 1.43 -13.18
C PHE A 30 -6.93 1.09 -12.69
N PRO A 31 -7.36 -0.19 -12.77
CA PRO A 31 -8.67 -0.61 -12.28
C PRO A 31 -8.91 -0.24 -10.81
N LYS A 32 -10.05 0.42 -10.53
CA LYS A 32 -10.37 0.97 -9.20
C LYS A 32 -10.53 -0.11 -8.11
N ASP A 33 -10.89 -1.33 -8.47
CA ASP A 33 -10.98 -2.47 -7.56
C ASP A 33 -9.61 -2.96 -7.06
N ARG A 34 -8.54 -2.60 -7.79
CA ARG A 34 -7.14 -2.94 -7.51
C ARG A 34 -6.31 -1.77 -6.99
N MET A 35 -6.98 -0.68 -6.59
CA MET A 35 -6.29 0.51 -6.18
C MET A 35 -6.95 1.21 -5.01
N ILE A 36 -6.16 1.51 -3.99
CA ILE A 36 -6.58 2.25 -2.80
C ILE A 36 -5.64 3.45 -2.67
N ILE A 37 -6.14 4.64 -2.99
CA ILE A 37 -5.42 5.90 -2.80
C ILE A 37 -6.00 6.58 -1.55
N HIS A 38 -5.15 6.93 -0.59
CA HIS A 38 -5.55 7.60 0.64
C HIS A 38 -4.69 8.84 0.86
N ASP A 39 -5.29 10.02 0.66
CA ASP A 39 -4.63 11.29 0.98
C ASP A 39 -4.80 11.62 2.47
N THR A 40 -3.68 11.63 3.18
CA THR A 40 -3.66 11.91 4.63
C THR A 40 -3.87 13.38 4.99
N ALA A 41 -3.74 14.31 4.04
CA ALA A 41 -4.04 15.72 4.28
C ALA A 41 -5.55 15.95 4.42
N THR A 42 -6.37 15.19 3.66
CA THR A 42 -7.84 15.33 3.66
C THR A 42 -8.51 14.31 4.57
N SER A 43 -7.95 13.11 4.69
CA SER A 43 -8.60 11.97 5.35
C SER A 43 -7.90 11.51 6.63
N GLY A 44 -6.85 12.23 7.06
CA GLY A 44 -6.01 11.85 8.20
C GLY A 44 -5.19 10.57 7.96
N ARG A 45 -4.40 10.15 8.95
CA ARG A 45 -3.58 8.93 8.85
C ARG A 45 -4.43 7.70 9.18
N PRO A 46 -4.59 6.73 8.26
CA PRO A 46 -5.40 5.55 8.53
C PRO A 46 -4.60 4.46 9.26
N ASN A 47 -5.28 3.42 9.73
CA ASN A 47 -4.64 2.18 10.15
C ASN A 47 -4.16 1.39 8.91
N VAL A 48 -2.98 1.75 8.42
CA VAL A 48 -2.35 1.17 7.21
C VAL A 48 -2.25 -0.36 7.32
N ALA A 49 -1.77 -0.87 8.45
CA ALA A 49 -1.57 -2.30 8.65
C ALA A 49 -2.89 -3.09 8.57
N GLY A 50 -3.95 -2.59 9.22
CA GLY A 50 -5.28 -3.19 9.15
C GLY A 50 -5.88 -3.14 7.75
N MET A 51 -5.73 -2.00 7.05
CA MET A 51 -6.16 -1.85 5.66
C MET A 51 -5.45 -2.84 4.73
N THR A 52 -4.13 -2.98 4.86
CA THR A 52 -3.34 -3.91 4.06
C THR A 52 -3.79 -5.36 4.27
N VAL A 53 -3.98 -5.80 5.52
CA VAL A 53 -4.47 -7.16 5.80
C VAL A 53 -5.86 -7.39 5.21
N LYS A 54 -6.77 -6.40 5.33
CA LYS A 54 -8.12 -6.51 4.77
C LYS A 54 -8.11 -6.61 3.25
N ALA A 55 -7.32 -5.77 2.59
CA ALA A 55 -7.18 -5.79 1.14
C ALA A 55 -6.53 -7.10 0.65
N ALA A 56 -5.45 -7.53 1.29
CA ALA A 56 -4.75 -8.77 0.95
C ALA A 56 -5.66 -10.00 1.09
N LYS A 57 -6.48 -10.09 2.14
CA LYS A 57 -7.47 -11.18 2.28
C LYS A 57 -8.56 -11.12 1.21
N ARG A 58 -9.10 -9.94 0.92
CA ARG A 58 -10.15 -9.76 -0.09
C ARG A 58 -9.69 -10.19 -1.48
N LEU A 59 -8.42 -9.92 -1.80
CA LEU A 59 -7.82 -10.21 -3.10
C LEU A 59 -7.08 -11.56 -3.13
N GLU A 60 -7.12 -12.33 -2.04
CA GLU A 60 -6.37 -13.58 -1.90
C GLU A 60 -4.89 -13.43 -2.26
N ALA A 61 -4.30 -12.29 -1.87
CA ALA A 61 -2.96 -11.91 -2.25
C ALA A 61 -1.94 -12.94 -1.76
N GLN A 62 -1.13 -13.45 -2.69
CA GLN A 62 -0.08 -14.42 -2.39
C GLN A 62 1.09 -13.80 -1.62
N VAL A 63 1.30 -12.49 -1.80
CA VAL A 63 2.38 -11.75 -1.16
C VAL A 63 2.01 -10.27 -1.02
N VAL A 64 2.48 -9.65 0.06
CA VAL A 64 2.45 -8.20 0.27
C VAL A 64 3.88 -7.66 0.23
N ILE A 65 4.11 -6.61 -0.55
CA ILE A 65 5.36 -5.85 -0.53
C ILE A 65 5.04 -4.46 0.00
N VAL A 66 5.77 -4.01 1.01
CA VAL A 66 5.59 -2.68 1.61
C VAL A 66 6.86 -1.85 1.49
N THR A 67 6.72 -0.62 1.02
CA THR A 67 7.78 0.39 1.02
C THR A 67 7.26 1.63 1.74
N SER A 68 7.68 1.82 2.98
CA SER A 68 7.28 2.93 3.85
C SER A 68 8.37 3.19 4.86
N ASN A 69 8.35 4.30 5.58
CA ASN A 69 9.22 4.55 6.73
C ASN A 69 9.33 3.35 7.72
N PRO A 70 10.36 3.31 8.59
CA PRO A 70 10.62 2.15 9.45
C PRO A 70 9.42 1.64 10.24
N MET A 71 8.65 2.55 10.85
CA MET A 71 7.46 2.19 11.61
C MET A 71 6.36 1.59 10.73
N GLY A 72 6.01 2.25 9.62
CA GLY A 72 4.94 1.78 8.74
C GLY A 72 5.26 0.42 8.11
N SER A 73 6.50 0.23 7.65
CA SER A 73 6.95 -1.05 7.11
C SER A 73 6.88 -2.16 8.15
N ARG A 74 7.40 -1.91 9.36
CA ARG A 74 7.36 -2.88 10.47
C ARG A 74 5.93 -3.26 10.84
N ASP A 75 5.03 -2.29 10.95
CA ASP A 75 3.67 -2.53 11.41
C ASP A 75 2.86 -3.33 10.37
N VAL A 76 3.03 -3.04 9.08
CA VAL A 76 2.43 -3.83 7.99
C VAL A 76 2.97 -5.25 7.99
N VAL A 77 4.30 -5.45 8.01
CA VAL A 77 4.90 -6.80 8.01
C VAL A 77 4.42 -7.61 9.22
N LYS A 78 4.38 -7.01 10.41
CA LYS A 78 3.89 -7.68 11.63
C LYS A 78 2.42 -8.08 11.51
N ALA A 79 1.56 -7.19 11.02
CA ALA A 79 0.13 -7.47 10.88
C ALA A 79 -0.14 -8.56 9.83
N CYS A 80 0.54 -8.51 8.69
CA CYS A 80 0.45 -9.56 7.66
C CYS A 80 0.94 -10.91 8.21
N LYS A 81 2.07 -10.94 8.93
CA LYS A 81 2.59 -12.15 9.57
C LYS A 81 1.58 -12.75 10.56
N ALA A 82 0.97 -11.92 11.41
CA ALA A 82 -0.08 -12.35 12.34
C ALA A 82 -1.32 -12.90 11.61
N ALA A 83 -1.61 -12.37 10.43
CA ALA A 83 -2.69 -12.83 9.56
C ALA A 83 -2.32 -14.02 8.66
N ARG A 84 -1.10 -14.59 8.79
CA ARG A 84 -0.56 -15.66 7.93
C ARG A 84 -0.47 -15.29 6.44
N ILE A 85 -0.17 -14.02 6.16
CA ILE A 85 0.06 -13.48 4.81
C ILE A 85 1.56 -13.20 4.65
N PRO A 86 2.24 -13.78 3.64
CA PRO A 86 3.63 -13.46 3.35
C PRO A 86 3.80 -11.97 3.08
N ALA A 87 4.75 -11.32 3.77
CA ALA A 87 4.99 -9.90 3.63
C ALA A 87 6.48 -9.54 3.72
N PHE A 88 6.92 -8.64 2.84
CA PHE A 88 8.29 -8.18 2.74
C PHE A 88 8.34 -6.65 2.74
N GLY A 89 9.29 -6.08 3.45
CA GLY A 89 9.54 -4.65 3.47
C GLY A 89 11.04 -4.35 3.53
N PRO A 90 11.44 -3.07 3.36
CA PRO A 90 12.83 -2.65 3.39
C PRO A 90 13.48 -2.98 4.74
N ILE A 91 14.76 -3.37 4.67
CA ILE A 91 15.66 -3.42 5.83
C ILE A 91 16.16 -1.98 6.05
N TRP A 92 16.04 -1.49 7.28
CA TRP A 92 16.45 -0.14 7.67
C TRP A 92 17.77 -0.24 8.44
N ASP A 93 18.87 -0.48 7.73
CA ASP A 93 20.20 -0.73 8.28
C ASP A 93 21.29 0.24 7.76
N SER A 94 20.89 1.24 6.95
CA SER A 94 21.75 2.32 6.44
C SER A 94 21.88 3.50 7.41
#